data_AF-A0A2R7SAS9-F1
#
_entry.id   AF-A0A2R7SAS9-F1
#
_cell.length_a   1.000
_cell.length_b   1.000
_cell.length_c   1.000
_cell.angle_alpha   90.00
_cell.angle_beta   90.00
_cell.angle_gamma   90.00
#
_symmetry.space_group_name_H-M   'P 1'
#
loop_
_entity.id
_entity.type
_entity.pdbx_description
1 polymer ?
#
loop_
_entity_poly.entity_id
_entity_poly.type
_entity_poly.pdbx_seq_one_letter_code
_entity_poly.pdbx_strand_id
1 'polypeptide(L)'
;MTTRTPRNAFFGMAALLAVLLIACMATNVGSNAWMLLLDRSNVLPAESSIFSFEPYVINQGSSNYWLYGKDDRNYYHFVYLDEAAYVYLPIDNACPGFKRDDIRTWCKVRIGQRR
;
A
#
# COMPACT_ATOMS: atom_id res chain seq x y z
N MET A 1 15.40 -7.98 -45.32
CA MET A 1 16.11 -8.09 -44.04
C MET A 1 15.08 -8.47 -43.00
N THR A 2 14.87 -9.76 -42.75
CA THR A 2 13.77 -10.25 -41.91
C THR A 2 14.32 -10.54 -40.53
N THR A 3 14.06 -9.66 -39.57
CA THR A 3 14.45 -9.84 -38.17
C THR A 3 13.61 -10.95 -37.55
N ARG A 4 14.11 -12.20 -37.56
CA ARG A 4 13.54 -13.26 -36.73
C ARG A 4 13.89 -12.94 -35.27
N THR A 5 12.93 -12.46 -34.50
CA THR A 5 13.06 -12.42 -33.05
C THR A 5 13.34 -13.85 -32.57
N PRO A 6 14.44 -14.10 -31.85
CA PRO A 6 14.79 -15.45 -31.45
C PRO A 6 13.68 -16.02 -30.58
N ARG A 7 13.26 -17.25 -30.84
CA ARG A 7 12.17 -17.95 -30.12
C ARG A 7 12.36 -17.86 -28.60
N ASN A 8 13.60 -17.85 -28.14
CA ASN A 8 14.02 -17.71 -26.75
C ASN A 8 13.65 -16.34 -26.14
N ALA A 9 13.70 -15.25 -26.91
CA ALA A 9 13.26 -13.93 -26.46
C ALA A 9 11.74 -13.86 -26.28
N PHE A 10 10.99 -14.55 -27.14
CA PHE A 10 9.53 -14.65 -26.99
C PHE A 10 9.15 -15.43 -25.72
N PHE A 11 9.78 -16.59 -25.48
CA PHE A 11 9.56 -17.35 -24.24
C PHE A 11 10.02 -16.60 -22.99
N GLY A 12 11.14 -15.88 -23.07
CA GLY A 12 11.61 -15.04 -21.97
C GLY A 12 10.64 -13.92 -21.62
N MET A 13 10.07 -13.25 -22.62
CA MET A 13 9.09 -12.18 -22.40
C MET A 13 7.77 -12.71 -21.86
N ALA A 14 7.27 -13.83 -22.37
CA ALA A 14 6.07 -14.49 -21.85
C ALA A 14 6.24 -14.91 -20.38
N ALA A 15 7.40 -15.46 -20.01
CA ALA A 15 7.71 -15.83 -18.64
C ALA A 15 7.76 -14.60 -17.71
N LEU A 16 8.39 -13.50 -18.15
CA LEU A 16 8.42 -12.25 -17.39
C LEU A 16 7.00 -11.71 -17.13
N LEU A 17 6.16 -11.67 -18.16
CA LEU A 17 4.78 -11.21 -18.04
C LEU A 17 3.97 -12.08 -17.09
N ALA A 18 4.16 -13.40 -17.13
CA ALA A 18 3.52 -14.32 -16.20
C ALA A 18 3.95 -14.04 -14.75
N VAL A 19 5.25 -13.84 -14.50
CA VAL A 19 5.76 -13.50 -13.16
C VAL A 19 5.19 -12.18 -12.65
N LEU A 20 5.14 -11.14 -13.50
CA LEU A 20 4.57 -9.85 -13.13
C LEU A 20 3.07 -9.96 -12.80
N LEU A 21 2.33 -10.72 -13.61
CA LEU A 21 0.91 -10.95 -13.39
C LEU A 21 0.66 -11.70 -12.07
N ILE A 22 1.44 -12.76 -11.80
CA ILE A 22 1.38 -13.49 -10.54
C ILE A 22 1.70 -12.57 -9.36
N ALA A 23 2.73 -11.73 -9.47
CA ALA A 23 3.08 -10.78 -8.41
C ALA A 23 1.94 -9.78 -8.14
N CYS A 24 1.30 -9.25 -9.19
CA CYS A 24 0.13 -8.36 -9.06
C CYS A 24 -1.11 -9.04 -8.49
N MET A 25 -1.30 -10.35 -8.71
CA MET A 25 -2.44 -11.09 -8.19
C MET A 25 -2.21 -11.64 -6.78
N ALA A 26 -0.96 -11.94 -6.42
CA ALA A 26 -0.60 -12.51 -5.12
C ALA A 26 -0.28 -11.46 -4.05
N THR A 27 -0.07 -10.20 -4.45
CA THR A 27 0.34 -9.10 -3.56
C THR A 27 -0.40 -7.80 -3.88
N ASN A 28 -0.22 -6.77 -3.06
CA ASN A 28 -0.81 -5.45 -3.28
C ASN A 28 0.03 -4.56 -4.22
N VAL A 29 1.05 -5.09 -4.92
CA VAL A 29 1.96 -4.27 -5.72
C VAL A 29 1.26 -3.49 -6.83
N GLY A 30 0.29 -4.11 -7.51
CA GLY A 30 -0.45 -3.46 -8.59
C GLY A 30 -1.29 -2.29 -8.10
N SER A 31 -2.08 -2.51 -7.04
CA SER A 31 -2.95 -1.48 -6.45
C SER A 31 -2.13 -0.34 -5.81
N ASN A 32 -1.07 -0.66 -5.09
CA ASN A 32 -0.21 0.35 -4.48
C ASN A 32 0.58 1.15 -5.52
N ALA A 33 1.09 0.52 -6.58
CA ALA A 33 1.75 1.22 -7.67
C ALA A 33 0.77 2.18 -8.38
N TRP A 34 -0.45 1.72 -8.63
CA TRP A 34 -1.50 2.54 -9.24
C TRP A 34 -1.89 3.75 -8.37
N MET A 35 -2.08 3.51 -7.07
CA MET A 35 -2.39 4.55 -6.08
C MET A 35 -1.32 5.66 -6.05
N LEU A 36 -0.04 5.29 -6.05
CA LEU A 36 1.09 6.22 -6.05
C LEU A 36 1.24 6.96 -7.39
N LEU A 37 0.88 6.33 -8.51
CA LEU A 37 0.97 6.93 -9.83
C LEU A 37 -0.09 8.02 -10.05
N LEU A 38 -1.32 7.78 -9.59
CA LEU A 38 -2.45 8.66 -9.85
C LEU A 38 -2.52 9.88 -8.93
N ASP A 39 -2.07 9.75 -7.69
CA ASP A 39 -2.16 10.82 -6.71
C ASP A 39 -0.88 10.93 -5.90
N ARG A 40 -0.13 12.01 -6.12
CA ARG A 40 1.15 12.27 -5.45
C ARG A 40 0.99 12.62 -3.97
N SER A 41 -0.23 12.84 -3.47
CA SER A 41 -0.45 12.98 -2.03
C SER A 41 -0.38 11.65 -1.30
N ASN A 42 -0.57 10.53 -2.01
CA ASN A 42 -0.42 9.21 -1.42
C ASN A 42 1.01 8.93 -0.99
N VAL A 43 1.12 8.32 0.19
CA VAL A 43 2.38 7.85 0.76
C VAL A 43 2.20 6.39 1.19
N LEU A 44 3.23 5.58 1.01
CA LEU A 44 3.27 4.26 1.64
C LEU A 44 3.85 4.41 3.04
N PRO A 45 3.30 3.71 4.05
CA PRO A 45 3.96 3.62 5.34
C PRO A 45 5.37 3.04 5.24
N ALA A 46 6.32 3.62 5.96
CA ALA A 46 7.73 3.24 5.94
C ALA A 46 7.96 1.88 6.61
N GLU A 47 7.09 1.51 7.54
CA GLU A 47 7.06 0.21 8.20
C GLU A 47 6.44 -0.89 7.33
N SER A 48 5.83 -0.52 6.20
CA SER A 48 5.24 -1.44 5.24
C SER A 48 5.99 -1.41 3.90
N SER A 49 5.42 -2.08 2.90
CA SER A 49 5.98 -2.15 1.55
C SER A 49 4.89 -2.03 0.49
N ILE A 50 5.32 -1.73 -0.73
CA ILE A 50 4.43 -1.72 -1.90
C ILE A 50 3.74 -3.08 -2.13
N PHE A 51 4.30 -4.18 -1.63
CA PHE A 51 3.74 -5.52 -1.79
C PHE A 51 2.72 -5.87 -0.69
N SER A 52 2.90 -5.34 0.52
CA SER A 52 2.16 -5.75 1.72
C SER A 52 1.07 -4.78 2.14
N PHE A 53 1.27 -3.48 1.90
CA PHE A 53 0.32 -2.47 2.33
C PHE A 53 -1.04 -2.65 1.66
N GLU A 54 -2.11 -2.64 2.45
CA GLU A 54 -3.48 -2.85 2.01
C GLU A 54 -4.35 -1.69 2.50
N PRO A 55 -4.61 -0.68 1.65
CA PRO A 55 -5.64 0.31 1.90
C PRO A 55 -7.02 -0.36 1.96
N TYR A 56 -7.84 -0.04 2.96
CA TYR A 56 -9.21 -0.58 3.08
C TYR A 56 -10.28 0.49 3.31
N VAL A 57 -9.89 1.73 3.62
CA VAL A 57 -10.79 2.89 3.54
C VAL A 57 -10.11 3.95 2.69
N ILE A 58 -10.81 4.41 1.66
CA ILE A 58 -10.35 5.46 0.73
C ILE A 58 -11.19 6.72 0.95
N ASN A 59 -10.54 7.88 0.94
CA ASN A 59 -11.22 9.16 1.00
C ASN A 59 -12.20 9.29 -0.18
N GLN A 60 -13.47 9.58 0.12
CA GLN A 60 -14.53 9.73 -0.88
C GLN A 60 -14.65 11.17 -1.41
N GLY A 61 -13.72 12.06 -1.02
CA GLY A 61 -13.66 13.43 -1.49
C GLY A 61 -13.03 13.56 -2.89
N SER A 62 -12.56 14.76 -3.23
CA SER A 62 -11.92 15.05 -4.53
C SER A 62 -10.55 14.39 -4.72
N SER A 63 -9.95 13.87 -3.66
CA SER A 63 -8.63 13.22 -3.66
C SER A 63 -8.76 11.76 -3.22
N ASN A 64 -8.06 10.84 -3.89
CA ASN A 64 -8.18 9.40 -3.70
C ASN A 64 -7.08 8.85 -2.80
N TYR A 65 -6.81 9.52 -1.68
CA TYR A 65 -5.84 9.03 -0.70
C TYR A 65 -6.48 8.00 0.25
N TRP A 66 -5.66 7.09 0.75
CA TRP A 66 -6.11 6.12 1.75
C TRP A 66 -6.31 6.80 3.11
N LEU A 67 -7.39 6.47 3.82
CA LEU A 67 -7.68 6.95 5.18
C LEU A 67 -7.24 5.92 6.22
N TYR A 68 -7.47 4.64 5.93
CA TYR A 68 -7.06 3.53 6.77
C TYR A 68 -6.47 2.40 5.93
N GLY A 69 -5.38 1.83 6.42
CA GLY A 69 -4.66 0.75 5.77
C GLY A 69 -4.07 -0.23 6.80
N LYS A 70 -3.61 -1.39 6.34
CA LYS A 70 -2.92 -2.37 7.19
C LYS A 70 -1.82 -3.09 6.42
N ASP A 71 -0.98 -3.80 7.13
CA ASP A 71 -0.22 -4.92 6.60
C ASP A 71 -0.38 -6.14 7.51
N ASP A 72 0.63 -7.02 7.59
CA ASP A 72 0.66 -8.18 8.47
C ASP A 72 0.99 -7.83 9.93
N ARG A 73 1.46 -6.61 10.20
CA ARG A 73 1.99 -6.20 11.50
C ARG A 73 1.27 -5.02 12.13
N ASN A 74 0.79 -4.08 11.32
CA ASN A 74 0.27 -2.82 11.82
C ASN A 74 -1.05 -2.41 11.14
N TYR A 75 -1.83 -1.63 11.87
CA TYR A 75 -2.86 -0.75 11.32
C TYR A 75 -2.28 0.65 11.13
N TYR A 76 -2.71 1.32 10.07
CA TYR A 76 -2.30 2.68 9.68
C TYR A 76 -3.51 3.59 9.51
N HIS A 77 -3.37 4.83 9.94
CA HIS A 77 -4.34 5.90 9.69
C HIS A 77 -3.62 7.13 9.15
N PHE A 78 -4.04 7.60 7.97
CA PHE A 78 -3.44 8.79 7.37
C PHE A 78 -3.84 10.03 8.18
N VAL A 79 -2.86 10.84 8.58
CA VAL A 79 -3.09 12.12 9.26
C VAL A 79 -2.40 13.21 8.46
N TYR A 80 -3.12 14.27 8.10
CA TYR A 80 -2.60 15.36 7.26
C TYR A 80 -1.93 16.42 8.15
N LEU A 81 -0.87 16.05 8.87
CA LEU A 81 -0.16 16.94 9.79
C LEU A 81 1.26 17.21 9.29
N ASP A 82 1.77 18.42 9.50
CA ASP A 82 3.13 18.79 9.08
C ASP A 82 4.20 17.90 9.73
N GLU A 83 3.93 17.41 10.95
CA GLU A 83 4.84 16.58 11.73
C GLU A 83 4.59 15.07 11.59
N ALA A 84 3.55 14.65 10.86
CA ALA A 84 3.14 13.24 10.74
C ALA A 84 2.31 13.02 9.48
N ALA A 85 2.72 12.09 8.61
CA ALA A 85 1.94 11.71 7.43
C ALA A 85 0.87 10.65 7.76
N TYR A 86 1.14 9.83 8.77
CA TYR A 86 0.21 8.82 9.28
C TYR A 86 0.58 8.46 10.71
N VAL A 87 -0.37 7.84 11.41
CA VAL A 87 -0.13 7.16 12.67
C VAL A 87 -0.37 5.68 12.51
N TYR A 88 0.27 4.87 13.35
CA TYR A 88 0.16 3.42 13.28
C TYR A 88 0.26 2.74 14.62
N LEU A 89 -0.28 1.52 14.72
CA LEU A 89 -0.15 0.66 15.89
C LEU A 89 -0.08 -0.81 15.48
N PRO A 90 0.47 -1.71 16.33
CA PRO A 90 0.49 -3.13 16.05
C PRO A 90 -0.90 -3.74 15.93
N ILE A 91 -1.07 -4.76 15.09
CA ILE A 91 -2.33 -5.52 15.00
C ILE A 91 -2.67 -6.17 16.35
N ASP A 92 -1.67 -6.74 17.02
CA ASP A 92 -1.79 -7.25 18.39
C ASP A 92 -1.71 -6.11 19.43
N ASN A 93 -2.71 -5.24 19.42
CA ASN A 93 -2.84 -4.14 20.38
C ASN A 93 -3.89 -4.46 21.44
N ALA A 94 -3.76 -3.80 22.59
CA ALA A 94 -4.70 -3.90 23.71
C ALA A 94 -5.56 -2.64 23.88
N CYS A 95 -5.91 -1.96 22.79
CA CYS A 95 -6.70 -0.73 22.88
C CYS A 95 -8.16 -1.04 23.26
N PRO A 96 -8.71 -0.44 24.33
CA PRO A 96 -10.08 -0.71 24.75
C PRO A 96 -11.08 -0.31 23.65
N GLY A 97 -11.93 -1.26 23.25
CA GLY A 97 -12.95 -1.01 22.23
C GLY A 97 -12.39 -0.72 20.84
N PHE A 98 -11.18 -1.22 20.54
CA PHE A 98 -10.51 -1.02 19.26
C PHE A 98 -11.42 -1.27 18.06
N LYS A 99 -11.47 -0.29 17.16
CA LYS A 99 -12.09 -0.36 15.84
C LYS A 99 -11.08 0.11 14.81
N ARG A 100 -10.80 -0.74 13.83
CA ARG A 100 -9.77 -0.50 12.80
C ARG A 100 -10.04 0.74 11.94
N ASP A 101 -11.26 1.22 11.89
CA ASP A 101 -11.73 2.35 11.07
C ASP A 101 -12.20 3.55 11.90
N ASP A 102 -11.87 3.58 13.20
CA ASP A 102 -12.13 4.72 14.08
C ASP A 102 -10.90 5.06 14.92
N ILE A 103 -10.14 6.06 14.47
CA ILE A 103 -8.92 6.54 15.13
C ILE A 103 -9.14 6.92 16.60
N ARG A 104 -10.34 7.30 17.02
CA ARG A 104 -10.64 7.67 18.42
C ARG A 104 -10.54 6.47 19.37
N THR A 105 -10.60 5.26 18.83
CA THR A 105 -10.45 4.01 19.59
C THR A 105 -9.00 3.52 19.65
N TRP A 106 -8.08 4.20 18.96
CA TRP A 106 -6.67 3.82 18.92
C TRP A 106 -5.93 4.42 20.12
N CYS A 107 -4.92 3.71 20.60
CA CYS A 107 -4.16 4.07 21.78
C CYS A 107 -2.67 3.80 21.54
N LYS A 108 -1.79 4.57 22.21
CA LYS A 108 -0.33 4.41 22.11
C LYS A 108 0.18 4.35 20.66
N VAL A 109 -0.42 5.15 19.78
CA VAL A 109 -0.04 5.20 18.37
C VAL A 109 1.38 5.71 18.21
N ARG A 110 2.05 5.22 17.17
CA ARG A 110 3.36 5.69 16.71
C ARG A 110 3.15 6.63 15.53
N ILE A 111 4.08 7.54 15.34
CA ILE A 111 4.05 8.51 14.25
C ILE A 111 4.92 8.01 13.11
N GLY A 112 4.36 8.03 11.91
CA GLY A 112 5.06 7.72 10.68
C GLY A 112 5.30 8.96 9.83
N GLN A 113 6.48 9.01 9.22
CA GLN A 113 6.87 10.11 8.34
C GLN A 113 6.66 9.74 6.87
N ARG A 114 6.53 10.79 6.04
CA ARG A 114 6.56 10.65 4.60
C ARG A 114 7.97 10.26 4.16
N ARG A 115 8.07 9.23 3.31
CA ARG A 115 9.30 8.87 2.61
C ARG A 115 9.39 9.57 1.26
#